data_AF-A6HHK2-F1
#
_entry.id   AF-A6HHK2-F1
#
_cell.length_a   1.000
_cell.length_b   1.000
_cell.length_c   1.000
_cell.angle_alpha   90.00
_cell.angle_beta   90.00
_cell.angle_gamma   90.00
#
_symmetry.space_group_name_H-M   'P 1'
#
loop_
_entity.id
_entity.type
_entity.pdbx_description
1 polymer ?
#
loop_
_entity_poly.entity_id
_entity_poly.type
_entity_poly.pdbx_seq_one_letter_code
_entity_poly.pdbx_strand_id
1 'polypeptide(L)'
;MCTKTKEECEKHYMKHFINNPLFASTLLNLKQAEAAKTADTAIPFHSADDPPRPAFDSLLSRDMAGYMPARADFIEEFDNYAEWDLRDIDFVEDDSDILHALKMAVVDIYHSRLKERQRRKK
;
A
#
# COMPACT_ATOMS: atom_id res chain seq x y z
N MET A 1 -13.92 18.07 -28.11
CA MET A 1 -13.44 19.32 -28.75
C MET A 1 -12.23 19.81 -27.96
N CYS A 2 -11.07 19.99 -28.60
CA CYS A 2 -9.91 20.57 -27.92
C CYS A 2 -10.17 22.07 -27.75
N THR A 3 -10.24 22.55 -26.51
CA THR A 3 -10.60 23.94 -26.20
C THR A 3 -9.43 24.91 -26.26
N LYS A 4 -8.20 24.41 -26.50
CA LYS A 4 -6.97 25.20 -26.52
C LYS A 4 -6.03 24.74 -27.62
N THR A 5 -5.26 25.65 -28.18
CA THR A 5 -4.22 25.33 -29.16
C THR A 5 -2.96 24.79 -28.49
N LYS A 6 -2.06 24.19 -29.27
CA LYS A 6 -0.78 23.67 -28.78
C LYS A 6 0.05 24.75 -28.10
N GLU A 7 0.11 25.93 -28.72
CA GLU A 7 0.90 27.07 -28.25
C GLU A 7 0.35 27.62 -26.92
N GLU A 8 -0.98 27.63 -26.77
CA GLU A 8 -1.63 28.06 -25.54
C GLU A 8 -1.34 27.12 -24.37
N CYS A 9 -1.34 25.80 -24.61
CA CYS A 9 -0.99 24.80 -23.62
C CYS A 9 0.49 24.89 -23.21
N GLU A 10 1.39 25.06 -24.17
CA GLU A 10 2.82 25.21 -23.92
C GLU A 10 3.12 26.47 -23.09
N LYS A 11 2.54 27.61 -23.50
CA LYS A 11 2.71 28.89 -22.79
C LYS A 11 2.16 28.83 -21.37
N HIS A 12 1.00 28.19 -21.18
CA HIS A 12 0.42 27.97 -19.85
C HIS A 12 1.33 27.11 -18.97
N TYR A 13 1.82 25.98 -19.52
CA TYR A 13 2.69 25.07 -18.78
C TYR A 13 3.99 25.76 -18.33
N MET A 14 4.67 26.42 -19.26
CA MET A 14 5.93 27.11 -18.97
C MET A 14 5.74 28.24 -17.94
N LYS A 15 4.65 28.99 -18.01
CA LYS A 15 4.38 30.09 -17.06
C LYS A 15 4.08 29.59 -15.64
N HIS A 16 3.25 28.55 -15.50
CA HIS A 16 2.71 28.15 -14.19
C HIS A 16 3.52 27.06 -13.48
N PHE A 17 4.26 26.23 -14.24
CA PHE A 17 4.98 25.07 -13.68
C PHE A 17 6.49 25.21 -13.76
N ILE A 18 7.04 25.92 -14.76
CA ILE A 18 8.49 26.03 -14.98
C ILE A 18 9.06 27.38 -14.52
N ASN A 19 8.55 28.49 -15.05
CA ASN A 19 9.16 29.82 -14.90
C ASN A 19 8.73 30.57 -13.63
N ASN A 20 7.56 30.26 -13.09
CA ASN A 20 7.13 30.76 -11.79
C ASN A 20 6.57 29.60 -10.96
N PRO A 21 7.45 28.77 -10.37
CA PRO A 21 7.00 27.71 -9.50
C PRO A 21 6.43 28.34 -8.22
N LEU A 22 5.11 28.62 -8.24
CA LEU A 22 4.30 28.78 -7.03
C LEU A 22 4.43 27.58 -6.08
N PHE A 23 5.10 26.51 -6.52
CA PHE A 23 5.63 25.43 -5.72
C PHE A 23 6.43 25.92 -4.51
N ALA A 24 7.19 27.03 -4.58
CA ALA A 24 7.92 27.51 -3.41
C ALA A 24 6.99 28.02 -2.30
N SER A 25 5.99 28.85 -2.62
CA SER A 25 5.07 29.39 -1.61
C SER A 25 4.00 28.40 -1.16
N THR A 26 3.52 27.54 -2.06
CA THR A 26 2.50 26.53 -1.74
C THR A 26 3.10 25.38 -0.92
N LEU A 27 4.32 24.94 -1.22
CA LEU A 27 5.02 23.96 -0.38
C LEU A 27 5.47 24.53 0.96
N LEU A 28 5.90 25.80 1.02
CA LEU A 28 6.23 26.44 2.29
C LEU A 28 5.00 26.59 3.19
N ASN A 29 3.83 26.92 2.61
CA ASN A 29 2.57 26.93 3.35
C ASN A 29 2.11 25.53 3.76
N LEU A 30 2.36 24.49 2.96
CA LEU A 30 2.17 23.09 3.36
C LEU A 30 3.01 22.74 4.57
N LYS A 31 4.29 23.15 4.60
CA LYS A 31 5.19 22.91 5.74
C LYS A 31 4.72 23.63 7.02
N GLN A 32 4.14 24.83 6.88
CA GLN A 32 3.54 25.56 8.00
C GLN A 32 2.20 24.96 8.45
N ALA A 33 1.40 24.41 7.54
CA ALA A 33 0.15 23.70 7.85
C ALA A 33 0.41 22.30 8.45
N GLU A 34 1.47 21.62 8.04
CA GLU A 34 1.94 20.35 8.61
C GLU A 34 2.45 20.53 10.05
N ALA A 35 3.19 21.61 10.33
CA ALA A 35 3.63 21.95 11.68
C ALA A 35 2.48 22.22 12.65
N ALA A 36 1.31 22.62 12.15
CA ALA A 36 0.09 22.81 12.96
C ALA A 36 -0.74 21.51 13.12
N LYS A 37 -0.41 20.44 12.39
CA LYS A 37 -1.16 19.16 12.38
C LYS A 37 -0.38 17.96 12.92
N THR A 38 0.85 18.14 13.39
CA THR A 38 1.50 17.15 14.26
C THR A 38 0.97 17.28 15.69
N ALA A 39 -0.34 17.15 15.87
CA ALA A 39 -0.80 16.46 17.05
C ALA A 39 -0.47 15.00 16.78
N ASP A 40 0.58 14.50 17.43
CA ASP A 40 1.12 13.13 17.37
C ASP A 40 0.11 12.05 17.84
N THR A 41 -1.17 12.41 17.87
CA THR A 41 -2.30 11.55 18.14
C THR A 41 -2.64 10.79 16.88
N ALA A 42 -2.46 9.47 16.93
CA ALA A 42 -3.06 8.55 15.97
C ALA A 42 -4.51 8.95 15.69
N ILE A 43 -4.89 9.02 14.41
CA ILE A 43 -6.27 9.30 14.01
C ILE A 43 -7.15 8.25 14.70
N PRO A 44 -8.11 8.66 15.56
CA PRO A 44 -8.96 7.72 16.26
C PRO A 44 -9.72 6.85 15.26
N PHE A 45 -9.58 5.53 15.37
CA PHE A 45 -10.39 4.61 14.61
C PHE A 45 -11.82 4.64 15.16
N HIS A 46 -12.78 4.91 14.29
CA HIS A 46 -14.20 4.82 14.59
C HIS A 46 -14.80 3.71 13.73
N SER A 47 -15.29 2.65 14.37
CA SER A 47 -16.06 1.61 13.69
C SER A 47 -17.30 2.24 13.07
N ALA A 48 -17.40 2.19 11.74
CA ALA A 48 -18.60 2.58 11.01
C ALA A 48 -19.38 1.31 10.65
N ASP A 49 -20.69 1.29 10.92
CA ASP A 49 -21.56 0.14 10.57
C ASP A 49 -21.63 -0.07 9.06
N ASP A 50 -21.51 1.00 8.26
CA ASP A 50 -21.40 0.95 6.80
C ASP A 50 -20.14 1.70 6.32
N PRO A 51 -18.99 1.01 6.23
CA PRO A 51 -17.75 1.63 5.80
C PRO A 51 -17.78 1.94 4.29
N PRO A 52 -17.13 3.02 3.83
CA PRO A 52 -17.14 3.41 2.43
C PRO A 52 -16.53 2.32 1.54
N ARG A 53 -17.11 2.14 0.34
CA ARG A 53 -16.59 1.28 -0.73
C ARG A 53 -16.19 2.15 -1.92
N PRO A 54 -14.98 2.73 -1.91
CA PRO A 54 -14.47 3.47 -3.05
C PRO A 54 -14.45 2.59 -4.30
N ALA A 55 -14.77 3.17 -5.46
CA ALA A 55 -14.56 2.48 -6.72
C ALA A 55 -13.06 2.20 -6.93
N PHE A 56 -12.75 1.09 -7.61
CA PHE A 56 -11.38 0.73 -7.95
C PHE A 56 -10.72 1.89 -8.72
N ASP A 57 -9.47 2.20 -8.36
CA ASP A 57 -8.67 3.29 -8.96
C ASP A 57 -9.27 4.71 -8.83
N SER A 58 -10.27 4.90 -7.96
CA SER A 58 -10.71 6.25 -7.58
C SER A 58 -9.64 6.99 -6.78
N LEU A 59 -9.70 8.33 -6.78
CA LEU A 59 -8.79 9.16 -5.96
C LEU A 59 -8.82 8.73 -4.49
N LEU A 60 -10.02 8.49 -3.95
CA LEU A 60 -10.19 8.01 -2.59
C LEU A 60 -9.52 6.64 -2.38
N SER A 61 -9.66 5.70 -3.31
CA SER A 61 -8.98 4.39 -3.21
C SER A 61 -7.46 4.54 -3.17
N ARG A 62 -6.90 5.50 -3.91
CA ARG A 62 -5.45 5.73 -3.96
C ARG A 62 -4.95 6.42 -2.69
N ASP A 63 -5.70 7.36 -2.15
CA ASP A 63 -5.39 8.06 -0.89
C ASP A 63 -5.40 7.09 0.30
N MET A 64 -6.16 6.00 0.21
CA MET A 64 -6.24 4.95 1.23
C MET A 64 -5.08 3.93 1.16
N ALA A 65 -4.15 4.09 0.21
CA ALA A 65 -2.94 3.26 0.10
C ALA A 65 -3.22 1.73 0.16
N GLY A 66 -4.31 1.29 -0.45
CA GLY A 66 -4.70 -0.13 -0.48
C GLY A 66 -5.41 -0.64 0.78
N TYR A 67 -5.78 0.22 1.73
CA TYR A 67 -6.70 -0.15 2.81
C TYR A 67 -8.12 -0.37 2.26
N MET A 68 -8.76 -1.46 2.67
CA MET A 68 -10.12 -1.84 2.31
C MET A 68 -11.07 -1.68 3.52
N PRO A 69 -11.85 -0.59 3.60
CA PRO A 69 -12.68 -0.28 4.77
C PRO A 69 -13.70 -1.37 5.13
N ALA A 70 -14.32 -1.97 4.12
CA ALA A 70 -15.34 -3.00 4.32
C ALA A 70 -14.80 -4.30 4.94
N ARG A 71 -13.50 -4.56 4.82
CA ARG A 71 -12.81 -5.70 5.46
C ARG A 71 -12.00 -5.30 6.68
N ALA A 72 -11.87 -4.00 6.93
CA ALA A 72 -10.91 -3.43 7.88
C ALA A 72 -9.48 -3.98 7.70
N ASP A 73 -9.06 -4.22 6.47
CA ASP A 73 -7.78 -4.87 6.13
C ASP A 73 -7.14 -4.23 4.90
N PHE A 74 -5.86 -4.44 4.69
CA PHE A 74 -5.17 -4.00 3.47
C PHE A 74 -5.31 -5.03 2.34
N ILE A 75 -5.07 -4.57 1.11
CA ILE A 75 -4.96 -5.44 -0.07
C ILE A 75 -3.70 -6.31 0.05
N GLU A 76 -2.58 -5.73 0.45
CA GLU A 76 -1.33 -6.44 0.65
C GLU A 76 -1.19 -6.86 2.13
N GLU A 77 -0.94 -8.15 2.34
CA GLU A 77 -0.71 -8.68 3.69
C GLU A 77 0.74 -8.48 4.14
N PHE A 78 0.97 -8.54 5.45
CA PHE A 78 2.33 -8.68 5.96
C PHE A 78 2.95 -9.94 5.37
N ASP A 79 4.07 -9.76 4.67
CA ASP A 79 4.82 -10.84 4.05
C ASP A 79 4.03 -11.62 2.99
N ASN A 80 3.50 -10.87 2.00
CA ASN A 80 2.60 -11.35 0.94
C ASN A 80 3.23 -12.41 -0.02
N TYR A 81 4.54 -12.62 0.05
CA TYR A 81 5.25 -13.57 -0.82
C TYR A 81 5.69 -14.85 -0.10
N ALA A 82 5.30 -15.06 1.17
CA ALA A 82 5.72 -16.23 1.94
C ALA A 82 5.31 -17.57 1.28
N GLU A 83 4.22 -17.58 0.53
CA GLU A 83 3.71 -18.74 -0.19
C GLU A 83 4.59 -19.13 -1.39
N TRP A 84 5.44 -18.22 -1.89
CA TRP A 84 6.34 -18.50 -3.00
C TRP A 84 7.41 -19.53 -2.63
N ASP A 85 7.84 -19.56 -1.37
CA ASP A 85 8.82 -20.52 -0.86
C ASP A 85 8.30 -21.96 -0.89
N LEU A 86 6.97 -22.13 -0.88
CA LEU A 86 6.30 -23.42 -0.94
C LEU A 86 5.95 -23.85 -2.36
N ARG A 87 6.02 -22.94 -3.35
CA ARG A 87 5.50 -23.17 -4.71
C ARG A 87 6.10 -24.41 -5.35
N ASP A 88 7.40 -24.59 -5.18
CA ASP A 88 8.18 -25.62 -5.86
C ASP A 88 8.48 -26.81 -4.93
N ILE A 89 7.79 -26.92 -3.78
CA ILE A 89 7.92 -28.05 -2.85
C ILE A 89 6.82 -29.08 -3.10
N ASP A 90 7.24 -30.28 -3.47
CA ASP A 90 6.40 -31.46 -3.62
C ASP A 90 6.92 -32.59 -2.72
N PHE A 91 6.05 -33.53 -2.32
CA PHE A 91 6.45 -34.71 -1.55
C PHE A 91 6.32 -35.95 -2.43
N VAL A 92 7.41 -36.71 -2.55
CA VAL A 92 7.48 -37.92 -3.36
C VAL A 92 7.89 -39.09 -2.47
N GLU A 93 7.35 -40.29 -2.71
CA GLU A 93 7.63 -41.47 -1.86
C GLU A 93 9.11 -41.90 -1.88
N ASP A 94 9.83 -41.61 -2.96
CA ASP A 94 11.26 -41.91 -3.12
C ASP A 94 12.19 -40.83 -2.54
N ASP A 95 11.63 -39.81 -1.88
CA ASP A 95 12.43 -38.78 -1.21
C ASP A 95 13.30 -39.41 -0.12
N SER A 96 14.59 -39.06 -0.09
CA SER A 96 15.46 -39.41 1.03
C SER A 96 14.95 -38.76 2.32
N ASP A 97 15.09 -39.44 3.46
CA ASP A 97 14.76 -38.92 4.79
C ASP A 97 15.30 -37.50 5.04
N ILE A 98 16.51 -37.20 4.56
CA ILE A 98 17.11 -35.87 4.71
C ILE A 98 16.40 -34.80 3.88
N LEU A 99 15.97 -35.16 2.66
CA LEU A 99 15.22 -34.28 1.77
C LEU A 99 13.82 -34.05 2.34
N HIS A 100 13.17 -35.10 2.84
CA HIS A 100 11.89 -34.99 3.52
C HIS A 100 11.96 -34.07 4.74
N ALA A 101 12.98 -34.25 5.59
CA ALA A 101 13.21 -33.38 6.75
C ALA A 101 13.46 -31.91 6.34
N LEU A 102 14.19 -31.68 5.25
CA LEU A 102 14.42 -30.34 4.72
C LEU A 102 13.13 -29.69 4.22
N LYS A 103 12.31 -30.44 3.46
CA LYS A 103 10.99 -29.97 2.99
C LYS A 103 10.08 -29.64 4.17
N MET A 104 10.08 -30.46 5.23
CA MET A 104 9.34 -30.17 6.47
C MET A 104 9.82 -28.90 7.17
N ALA A 105 11.13 -28.68 7.26
CA ALA A 105 11.67 -27.47 7.86
C ALA A 105 11.21 -26.19 7.13
N VAL A 106 11.07 -26.22 5.79
CA VAL A 106 10.55 -25.07 5.05
C VAL A 106 9.07 -24.81 5.38
N VAL A 107 8.27 -25.87 5.52
CA VAL A 107 6.86 -25.75 5.95
C VAL A 107 6.76 -25.14 7.35
N ASP A 108 7.65 -25.52 8.27
CA ASP A 108 7.69 -24.96 9.64
C ASP A 108 8.06 -23.46 9.64
N ILE A 109 8.97 -23.05 8.76
CA ILE A 109 9.33 -21.65 8.56
C ILE A 109 8.11 -20.87 8.04
N TYR A 110 7.42 -21.38 7.01
CA TYR A 110 6.19 -20.77 6.49
C TYR A 110 5.12 -20.63 7.58
N HIS A 111 4.91 -21.67 8.38
CA HIS A 111 3.95 -21.64 9.49
C HIS A 111 4.31 -20.57 10.54
N SER A 112 5.60 -20.37 10.80
CA SER A 112 6.08 -19.31 11.70
C SER A 112 5.80 -17.91 11.12
N ARG A 113 5.98 -17.72 9.80
CA ARG A 113 5.63 -16.47 9.11
C ARG A 113 4.12 -16.18 9.17
N LEU A 114 3.27 -17.19 9.01
CA LEU A 114 1.81 -17.06 9.16
C LEU A 114 1.40 -16.65 10.59
N LYS A 115 2.05 -17.20 11.62
CA LYS A 115 1.79 -16.79 13.01
C LYS A 115 2.11 -15.32 13.24
N GLU A 116 3.23 -14.83 12.69
CA GLU A 116 3.58 -13.41 12.79
C GLU A 116 2.58 -12.52 12.03
N ARG A 117 2.11 -12.95 10.85
CA ARG A 117 1.05 -12.27 10.11
C ARG A 117 -0.23 -12.17 10.95
N GLN A 118 -0.65 -13.25 11.61
CA GLN A 118 -1.81 -13.24 12.50
C GLN A 118 -1.58 -12.37 13.75
N ARG A 119 -0.39 -12.38 14.32
CA ARG A 119 -0.03 -11.57 15.50
C ARG A 119 -0.15 -10.07 15.20
N ARG A 120 0.20 -9.64 13.98
CA ARG A 120 0.09 -8.22 13.57
C ARG A 120 -1.34 -7.78 13.28
N LYS A 121 -2.25 -8.70 12.99
CA LYS A 121 -3.68 -8.41 12.82
C LYS A 121 -4.46 -8.34 14.14
N LYS A 122 -3.89 -8.84 15.24
CA LYS A 122 -4.44 -8.72 16.59
C LYS A 122 -3.97 -7.43 17.24
#